data_AF-A0A3D1EW24-F1
#
_entry.id   AF-A0A3D1EW24-F1
#
_cell.length_a   1.000
_cell.length_b   1.000
_cell.length_c   1.000
_cell.angle_alpha   90.00
_cell.angle_beta   90.00
_cell.angle_gamma   90.00
#
_symmetry.space_group_name_H-M   'P 1'
#
loop_
_entity.id
_entity.type
_entity.pdbx_description
1 polymer ?
#
loop_
_entity_poly.entity_id
_entity_poly.type
_entity_poly.pdbx_seq_one_letter_code
_entity_poly.pdbx_strand_id
1 'polypeptide(L)' 'MIRSNLMARFLYQARDAQGELATGMVNAASMDEASHQLRSEGKFIVKISPMNEDTPEMRA' A
#
# COMPACT_ATOMS: atom_id res chain seq x y z
N MET A 1 6.90 26.85 0.08
CA MET A 1 6.38 25.83 1.03
C MET A 1 6.35 24.49 0.31
N ILE A 2 7.34 23.62 0.53
CA ILE A 2 7.30 22.25 0.01
C ILE A 2 6.50 21.45 1.03
N ARG A 3 5.23 21.16 0.73
CA ARG A 3 4.45 20.22 1.54
C ARG A 3 5.04 18.84 1.27
N SER A 4 5.88 18.34 2.17
CA SER A 4 6.20 16.93 2.25
C SER A 4 4.89 16.19 2.47
N ASN A 5 4.28 15.69 1.39
CA ASN A 5 3.16 14.79 1.48
C ASN A 5 3.72 13.52 2.14
N LEU A 6 3.40 13.28 3.41
CA LEU A 6 3.76 12.04 4.12
C LEU A 6 3.04 10.89 3.41
N MET A 7 3.63 10.37 2.33
CA MET A 7 3.11 9.19 1.65
C MET A 7 3.56 7.97 2.44
N ALA A 8 2.61 7.32 3.09
CA ALA A 8 2.83 6.03 3.73
C ALA A 8 2.89 4.94 2.67
N ARG A 9 3.73 3.94 2.91
CA ARG A 9 3.81 2.76 2.04
C ARG A 9 2.87 1.68 2.57
N PHE A 10 2.05 1.13 1.70
CA PHE A 10 1.13 0.05 2.02
C PHE A 10 1.51 -1.18 1.20
N LEU A 11 1.56 -2.32 1.86
CA LEU A 11 1.74 -3.60 1.21
C LEU A 11 0.35 -4.17 0.93
N TYR A 12 0.10 -4.52 -0.32
CA TYR A 12 -1.19 -5.02 -0.76
C TYR A 12 -1.05 -6.41 -1.37
N GLN A 13 -2.12 -7.19 -1.22
CA GLN A 13 -2.38 -8.44 -1.90
C GLN A 13 -3.74 -8.27 -2.59
N ALA A 14 -3.77 -8.36 -3.91
CA ALA A 14 -4.96 -8.17 -4.70
C ALA A 14 -5.03 -9.23 -5.80
N ARG A 15 -6.22 -9.45 -6.36
CA ARG A 15 -6.38 -10.24 -7.59
C ARG A 15 -6.38 -9.32 -8.80
N ASP A 16 -5.65 -9.70 -9.84
CA ASP A 16 -5.71 -9.03 -11.13
C ASP A 16 -6.95 -9.45 -11.94
N ALA A 17 -7.08 -8.93 -13.16
CA ALA A 17 -8.21 -9.22 -14.04
C ALA A 17 -8.28 -10.69 -14.47
N GLN A 18 -7.16 -11.42 -14.39
CA GLN A 18 -7.04 -12.84 -14.68
C GLN A 18 -7.41 -13.69 -13.46
N GLY A 19 -7.60 -13.06 -12.30
CA GLY A 19 -7.91 -13.72 -11.03
C GLY A 19 -6.67 -14.21 -10.29
N GLU A 20 -5.47 -13.90 -10.77
CA GLU A 20 -4.22 -14.29 -10.14
C GLU A 20 -3.91 -13.38 -8.95
N LEU A 21 -3.30 -13.96 -7.91
CA LEU A 21 -2.90 -13.23 -6.73
C LEU A 21 -1.62 -12.43 -7.02
N ALA A 22 -1.75 -11.11 -7.04
CA ALA A 22 -0.67 -10.15 -7.16
C ALA A 22 -0.39 -9.48 -5.81
N THR A 23 0.86 -9.50 -5.39
CA THR A 23 1.35 -8.80 -4.19
C THR A 23 2.24 -7.63 -4.60
N GLY A 24 2.09 -6.48 -3.95
CA GLY A 24 2.87 -5.30 -4.28
C GLY A 24 2.85 -4.24 -3.19
N MET A 25 3.45 -3.09 -3.52
CA MET A 25 3.48 -1.92 -2.64
C MET A 25 2.82 -0.74 -3.36
N VAL A 26 2.04 0.05 -2.61
CA VAL A 26 1.44 1.28 -3.08
C VAL A 26 1.76 2.39 -2.09
N ASN A 27 2.14 3.57 -2.61
CA ASN A 27 2.37 4.75 -1.79
C ASN A 27 1.10 5.59 -1.80
N ALA A 28 0.53 5.86 -0.62
CA ALA A 28 -0.67 6.68 -0.48
C ALA A 28 -0.61 7.48 0.82
N ALA A 29 -1.39 8.54 0.94
CA ALA A 29 -1.49 9.28 2.21
C ALA A 29 -2.31 8.52 3.25
N SER A 30 -3.19 7.59 2.81
CA SER A 30 -4.03 6.78 3.69
C SER A 30 -4.36 5.41 3.08
N MET A 31 -4.83 4.49 3.92
CA MET A 31 -5.29 3.17 3.46
C MET A 31 -6.51 3.25 2.54
N ASP A 32 -7.38 4.26 2.74
CA ASP A 32 -8.55 4.48 1.89
C ASP A 32 -8.12 4.91 0.48
N GLU A 33 -7.19 5.86 0.40
CA GLU A 33 -6.59 6.31 -0.87
C GLU A 33 -5.85 5.16 -1.58
N ALA A 34 -5.04 4.38 -0.83
CA ALA A 34 -4.38 3.19 -1.37
C ALA A 34 -5.39 2.19 -1.94
N SER A 35 -6.50 1.98 -1.25
CA SER A 35 -7.56 1.08 -1.69
C SER A 35 -8.28 1.60 -2.93
N HIS A 36 -8.56 2.90 -2.98
CA HIS A 36 -9.16 3.54 -4.13
C HIS A 36 -8.25 3.43 -5.36
N GLN A 37 -6.96 3.69 -5.20
CA GLN A 37 -5.97 3.56 -6.27
C GLN A 37 -5.91 2.14 -6.82
N LEU A 38 -5.80 1.12 -5.96
CA LEU A 38 -5.76 -0.29 -6.39
C LEU A 38 -7.04 -0.71 -7.13
N ARG A 39 -8.22 -0.27 -6.66
CA ARG A 39 -9.47 -0.54 -7.37
C ARG A 39 -9.55 0.17 -8.72
N SER A 40 -9.02 1.40 -8.82
CA SER A 40 -8.98 2.14 -10.09
C SER A 40 -8.09 1.47 -11.15
N GLU A 41 -7.09 0.69 -10.72
CA GLU A 41 -6.25 -0.15 -11.58
C GLU A 41 -6.93 -1.49 -11.96
N GLY A 42 -8.17 -1.72 -11.53
CA GLY A 42 -8.90 -2.96 -11.77
C GLY A 42 -8.47 -4.12 -10.85
N LYS A 43 -7.69 -3.85 -9.80
CA LYS A 43 -7.25 -4.87 -8.83
C LYS A 43 -8.31 -5.07 -7.75
N PHE A 44 -8.62 -6.32 -7.46
CA PHE A 44 -9.52 -6.68 -6.37
C PHE A 44 -8.73 -6.94 -5.08
N ILE A 45 -8.78 -6.00 -4.14
CA ILE A 45 -7.97 -6.05 -2.91
C ILE A 45 -8.44 -7.20 -2.01
N VAL A 46 -7.53 -8.12 -1.72
CA VAL A 46 -7.73 -9.23 -0.77
C VAL A 46 -7.25 -8.83 0.63
N LYS A 47 -6.09 -8.17 0.70
CA LYS A 47 -5.51 -7.68 1.95
C LYS A 47 -4.68 -6.43 1.67
N ILE A 48 -4.75 -5.45 2.56
CA ILE A 48 -3.87 -4.28 2.57
C ILE A 48 -3.40 -4.06 4.00
N SER A 49 -2.12 -3.71 4.17
CA SER A 49 -1.55 -3.45 5.49
C SER A 49 -0.56 -2.30 5.39
N PRO A 50 -0.53 -1.40 6.39
CA PRO A 50 0.51 -0.37 6.45
C PRO A 50 1.85 -1.07 6.59
N MET A 51 2.81 -0.70 5.74
CA MET A 51 4.19 -1.10 5.93
C MET A 51 4.78 -0.10 6.91
N ASN A 52 4.64 -0.39 8.21
CA ASN A 52 5.34 0.40 9.22
C ASN A 52 6.84 0.26 8.96
N GLU A 53 7.49 1.40 8.69
CA GLU A 53 8.95 1.55 8.73
C GLU A 53 9.46 1.53 10.19
N ASP A 54 8.72 0.94 11.13
CA ASP A 54 9.26 0.53 12.43
C ASP A 54 10.08 -0.75 12.23
N THR A 55 11.24 -0.60 11.62
CA THR A 55 12.36 -1.46 12.01
C THR A 55 12.90 -0.82 13.28
N PRO A 56 12.62 -1.34 14.50
CA PRO A 56 13.42 -0.97 15.64
C PRO A 56 14.82 -1.51 15.35
N GLU A 57 15.69 -0.68 14.79
CA GLU A 57 17.12 -0.86 14.94
C GLU A 57 17.41 -0.72 16.44
N MET A 58 17.17 -1.81 17.19
CA MET A 58 17.73 -1.98 18.53
C MET A 58 19.24 -2.06 18.38
N ARG A 59 19.86 -0.89 18.19
CA ARG A 59 21.27 -0.67 18.50
C ARG A 59 21.35 -0.40 20.00
N ALA A 60 21.77 -1.41 20.76
CA ALA A 60 22.49 -1.24 22.02
C ALA A 60 23.33 -2.49 22.26
#